data_AF-A0A925J9E9-F1
#
_entry.id   AF-A0A925J9E9-F1
#
_cell.length_a   1.000
_cell.length_b   1.000
_cell.length_c   1.000
_cell.angle_alpha   90.00
_cell.angle_beta   90.00
_cell.angle_gamma   90.00
#
_symmetry.space_group_name_H-M   'P 1'
#
loop_
_entity.id
_entity.type
_entity.pdbx_description
1 polymer ?
#
loop_
_entity_poly.entity_id
_entity_poly.type
_entity_poly.pdbx_seq_one_letter_code
_entity_poly.pdbx_strand_id
1 'polypeptide(L)'
;MRNPLYSFLALQFFVGAAVFAQPYNPVKPADKTEVRKTETGYQLFRNGQPYFVKGAGGSSYPDRIAAYGGNSIRTWGTRGAQKVLDEAQKHGLTVLLGLDVARERHGFNYDDTAAVS
;
A
#
# COMPACT_ATOMS: atom_id res chain seq x y z
N MET A 1 -22.98 67.03 -18.54
CA MET A 1 -23.98 65.94 -18.61
C MET A 1 -23.29 64.72 -19.19
N ARG A 2 -23.15 63.64 -18.41
CA ARG A 2 -22.20 62.54 -18.64
C ARG A 2 -23.02 61.23 -18.72
N ASN A 3 -23.08 60.59 -19.89
CA ASN A 3 -23.82 59.34 -20.10
C ASN A 3 -23.04 58.15 -19.51
N PRO A 4 -23.67 57.28 -18.69
CA PRO A 4 -22.99 56.14 -18.08
C PRO A 4 -23.22 54.89 -18.93
N LEU A 5 -22.41 54.68 -19.97
CA LEU A 5 -22.55 53.49 -20.81
C LEU A 5 -21.24 52.73 -21.08
N TYR A 6 -20.27 52.84 -20.17
CA TYR A 6 -19.04 52.03 -20.19
C TYR A 6 -18.50 51.76 -18.79
N SER A 7 -19.34 51.20 -17.90
CA SER A 7 -18.91 50.87 -16.53
C SER A 7 -19.21 49.42 -16.14
N PHE A 8 -19.18 48.48 -17.09
CA PHE A 8 -19.36 47.05 -16.81
C PHE A 8 -18.57 46.13 -17.73
N LEU A 9 -17.38 46.53 -18.17
CA LEU A 9 -16.54 45.64 -18.98
C LEU A 9 -15.06 45.72 -18.62
N ALA A 10 -14.73 45.51 -17.35
CA ALA A 10 -13.33 45.31 -16.94
C ALA A 10 -13.21 44.59 -15.58
N LEU A 11 -14.00 43.54 -15.34
CA LEU A 11 -13.75 42.71 -14.14
C LEU A 11 -14.25 41.27 -14.27
N GLN A 12 -13.99 40.62 -15.39
CA GLN A 12 -14.09 39.17 -15.47
C GLN A 12 -13.03 38.69 -16.45
N PHE A 13 -11.84 38.33 -15.98
CA PHE A 13 -10.95 37.34 -16.63
C PHE A 13 -9.61 37.29 -15.86
N PHE A 14 -9.62 36.90 -14.58
CA PHE A 14 -8.36 36.48 -13.91
C PHE A 14 -8.57 35.55 -12.72
N VAL A 15 -9.57 34.66 -12.77
CA VAL A 15 -9.72 33.59 -11.79
C VAL A 15 -10.06 32.30 -12.54
N GLY A 16 -9.05 31.65 -13.14
CA GLY A 16 -9.32 30.46 -13.96
C GLY A 16 -8.15 29.54 -14.26
N ALA A 17 -6.99 29.68 -13.63
CA ALA A 17 -5.82 28.86 -13.98
C ALA A 17 -5.06 28.24 -12.80
N ALA A 18 -5.50 28.43 -11.54
CA ALA A 18 -4.71 27.99 -10.38
C ALA A 18 -5.19 26.68 -9.70
N VAL A 19 -6.27 26.03 -10.16
CA VAL A 19 -6.92 24.95 -9.39
C VAL A 19 -6.53 23.52 -9.83
N PHE A 20 -5.76 23.33 -10.90
CA PHE A 20 -5.51 21.96 -11.42
C PHE A 20 -4.04 21.51 -11.46
N ALA A 21 -3.08 22.32 -11.01
CA ALA A 21 -1.71 21.85 -10.84
C ALA A 21 -1.54 21.22 -9.45
N GLN A 22 -2.08 20.02 -9.26
CA GLN A 22 -1.59 19.18 -8.16
C GLN A 22 -0.11 18.89 -8.43
N PRO A 23 0.81 19.14 -7.48
CA PRO A 23 2.21 18.78 -7.68
C PRO A 23 2.28 17.28 -7.97
N TYR A 24 2.89 16.92 -9.10
CA TYR A 24 3.22 15.53 -9.38
C TYR A 24 4.20 15.07 -8.30
N ASN A 25 3.71 14.28 -7.34
CA ASN A 25 4.55 13.57 -6.39
C ASN A 25 4.98 12.27 -7.08
N PRO A 26 6.24 12.15 -7.53
CA PRO A 26 6.71 10.88 -8.08
C PRO A 26 6.54 9.79 -7.02
N VAL A 27 5.81 8.74 -7.38
CA VAL A 27 5.67 7.57 -6.51
C VAL A 27 7.05 6.96 -6.36
N LYS A 28 7.56 6.90 -5.12
CA LYS A 28 8.82 6.20 -4.83
C LYS A 28 8.71 4.78 -5.41
N PRO A 29 9.67 4.31 -6.22
CA PRO A 29 9.67 2.95 -6.72
C PRO A 29 9.49 1.96 -5.56
N ALA A 30 8.61 0.98 -5.75
CA ALA A 30 8.37 -0.03 -4.73
C ALA A 30 9.67 -0.76 -4.39
N ASP A 31 9.84 -1.07 -3.10
CA ASP A 31 11.00 -1.82 -2.62
C ASP A 31 10.98 -3.23 -3.26
N LYS A 32 11.97 -3.54 -4.12
CA LYS A 32 12.02 -4.82 -4.83
C LYS A 32 12.24 -5.96 -3.84
N THR A 33 11.37 -6.96 -3.89
CA THR A 33 11.49 -8.18 -3.09
C THR A 33 11.56 -9.38 -4.02
N GLU A 34 12.55 -10.26 -3.83
CA GLU A 34 12.76 -11.41 -4.70
C GLU A 34 13.36 -12.61 -3.95
N VAL A 35 13.01 -13.81 -4.38
CA VAL A 35 13.64 -15.04 -3.91
C VAL A 35 14.70 -15.44 -4.92
N ARG A 36 15.95 -15.60 -4.47
CA ARG A 36 17.07 -16.01 -5.31
C ARG A 36 17.51 -17.41 -4.92
N LYS A 37 17.84 -18.24 -5.92
CA LYS A 37 18.54 -19.51 -5.69
C LYS A 37 19.98 -19.20 -5.25
N THR A 38 20.47 -19.99 -4.30
CA THR A 38 21.83 -19.95 -3.75
C THR A 38 22.43 -21.36 -3.88
N GLU A 39 23.70 -21.52 -3.55
CA GLU A 39 24.36 -22.83 -3.57
C GLU A 39 23.69 -23.85 -2.62
N THR A 40 23.11 -23.37 -1.52
CA THR A 40 22.54 -24.20 -0.45
C THR A 40 21.01 -24.18 -0.40
N GLY A 41 20.33 -23.47 -1.30
CA GLY A 41 18.87 -23.37 -1.31
C GLY A 41 18.35 -22.07 -1.89
N TYR A 42 17.45 -21.39 -1.16
CA TYR A 42 16.86 -20.12 -1.58
C TYR A 42 16.95 -19.08 -0.47
N GLN A 43 17.09 -17.82 -0.86
CA GLN A 43 17.12 -16.69 0.08
C GLN A 43 16.25 -15.55 -0.43
N LEU A 44 15.52 -14.93 0.49
CA LEU A 44 14.73 -13.74 0.24
C LEU A 44 15.64 -12.51 0.28
N PHE A 45 15.51 -11.65 -0.72
CA PHE A 45 16.20 -10.38 -0.82
C PHE A 45 15.18 -9.25 -0.85
N ARG A 46 15.47 -8.16 -0.14
CA ARG A 46 14.68 -6.92 -0.17
C ARG A 46 15.62 -5.76 -0.46
N ASN A 47 15.36 -5.00 -1.52
CA ASN A 47 16.23 -3.93 -2.00
C ASN A 47 17.69 -4.38 -2.22
N GLY A 48 17.85 -5.59 -2.76
CA GLY A 48 19.16 -6.18 -3.03
C GLY A 48 19.91 -6.71 -1.80
N GLN A 49 19.36 -6.55 -0.58
CA GLN A 49 19.96 -7.04 0.66
C GLN A 49 19.31 -8.35 1.11
N PRO A 50 20.07 -9.32 1.66
CA PRO A 50 19.49 -10.52 2.28
C PRO A 50 18.48 -10.15 3.36
N TYR A 51 17.32 -10.81 3.33
CA TYR A 51 16.20 -10.49 4.21
C TYR A 51 15.72 -11.75 4.94
N PHE A 52 16.15 -11.90 6.20
CA PHE A 52 15.64 -12.94 7.09
C PHE A 52 14.41 -12.44 7.84
N VAL A 53 13.30 -13.17 7.76
CA VAL A 53 12.03 -12.77 8.39
C VAL A 53 12.07 -13.04 9.90
N LYS A 54 12.04 -11.97 10.70
CA LYS A 54 11.87 -11.98 12.15
C LYS A 54 10.43 -11.54 12.46
N GLY A 55 9.49 -12.40 12.08
CA GLY A 55 8.07 -12.04 12.00
C GLY A 55 7.25 -12.38 13.25
N ALA A 56 6.12 -11.69 13.41
CA ALA A 56 5.06 -12.04 14.36
C ALA A 56 3.71 -12.24 13.64
N GLY A 57 2.82 -13.05 14.24
CA GLY A 57 1.45 -13.23 13.75
C GLY A 57 0.51 -12.16 14.31
N GLY A 58 -0.30 -11.53 13.46
CA GLY A 58 -1.23 -10.47 13.82
C GLY A 58 -0.66 -9.06 13.62
N SER A 59 -1.45 -8.04 13.97
CA SER A 59 -1.16 -6.63 13.68
C SER A 59 -1.40 -5.67 14.86
N SER A 60 -1.62 -6.19 16.08
CA SER A 60 -2.08 -5.38 17.22
C SER A 60 -1.01 -4.48 17.85
N TYR A 61 0.27 -4.83 17.76
CA TYR A 61 1.37 -4.12 18.44
C TYR A 61 2.63 -3.96 17.55
N PRO A 62 2.52 -3.29 16.39
CA PRO A 62 3.64 -3.16 15.45
C PRO A 62 4.84 -2.41 16.05
N ASP A 63 4.59 -1.43 16.92
CA ASP A 63 5.60 -0.70 17.69
C ASP A 63 6.47 -1.62 18.55
N ARG A 64 5.84 -2.55 19.28
CA ARG A 64 6.55 -3.49 20.16
C ARG A 64 7.33 -4.52 19.36
N ILE A 65 6.77 -4.99 18.24
CA ILE A 65 7.44 -5.94 17.35
C ILE A 65 8.73 -5.32 16.82
N ALA A 66 8.67 -4.07 16.35
CA ALA A 66 9.86 -3.35 15.91
C ALA A 66 10.86 -3.13 17.07
N ALA A 67 10.38 -2.70 18.24
CA ALA A 67 11.23 -2.46 19.41
C ALA A 67 11.97 -3.71 19.90
N TYR A 68 11.41 -4.90 19.69
CA TYR A 68 12.01 -6.18 20.06
C TYR A 68 12.83 -6.82 18.93
N GLY A 69 13.10 -6.09 17.85
CA GLY A 69 13.95 -6.53 16.75
C GLY A 69 13.24 -7.36 15.68
N GLY A 70 11.91 -7.40 15.70
CA GLY A 70 11.09 -7.94 14.63
C GLY A 70 11.08 -7.01 13.41
N ASN A 71 10.91 -7.59 12.21
CA ASN A 71 10.90 -6.84 10.95
C ASN A 71 9.67 -7.12 10.08
N SER A 72 8.76 -7.99 10.51
CA SER A 72 7.61 -8.39 9.71
C SER A 72 6.40 -8.77 10.54
N ILE A 73 5.21 -8.66 9.96
CA ILE A 73 3.97 -9.18 10.51
C ILE A 73 3.20 -10.01 9.48
N ARG A 74 2.34 -10.93 9.95
CA ARG A 74 1.45 -11.73 9.10
C ARG A 74 0.00 -11.51 9.48
N THR A 75 -0.87 -11.30 8.48
CA THR A 75 -2.33 -11.37 8.65
C THR A 75 -2.88 -12.65 8.01
N TRP A 76 -4.16 -12.95 8.28
CA TRP A 76 -4.88 -14.08 7.70
C TRP A 76 -5.91 -13.66 6.63
N GLY A 77 -6.04 -12.36 6.38
CA GLY A 77 -6.99 -11.80 5.45
C GLY A 77 -6.69 -10.33 5.17
N THR A 78 -7.51 -9.73 4.32
CA THR A 78 -7.36 -8.34 3.84
C THR A 78 -8.23 -7.34 4.62
N ARG A 79 -8.99 -7.79 5.63
CA ARG A 79 -9.82 -6.91 6.46
C ARG A 79 -8.93 -5.87 7.16
N GLY A 80 -9.16 -4.59 6.85
CA GLY A 80 -8.38 -3.49 7.40
C GLY A 80 -6.94 -3.42 6.85
N ALA A 81 -6.67 -4.03 5.68
CA ALA A 81 -5.33 -4.08 5.08
C ALA A 81 -4.66 -2.70 5.01
N GLN A 82 -5.40 -1.66 4.61
CA GLN A 82 -4.87 -0.29 4.55
C GLN A 82 -4.25 0.14 5.89
N LYS A 83 -5.02 0.05 6.98
CA LYS A 83 -4.53 0.39 8.32
C LYS A 83 -3.33 -0.45 8.74
N VAL A 84 -3.35 -1.75 8.45
CA VAL A 84 -2.24 -2.65 8.78
C VAL A 84 -0.97 -2.28 8.01
N LEU A 85 -1.10 -1.99 6.70
CA LEU A 85 0.01 -1.59 5.85
C LEU A 85 0.58 -0.23 6.26
N ASP A 86 -0.29 0.73 6.59
CA ASP A 86 0.11 2.08 7.04
C ASP A 86 0.88 2.02 8.36
N GLU A 87 0.38 1.28 9.36
CA GLU A 87 1.09 1.13 10.65
C GLU A 87 2.38 0.31 10.49
N ALA A 88 2.37 -0.75 9.67
CA ALA A 88 3.60 -1.50 9.39
C ALA A 88 4.66 -0.61 8.73
N GLN A 89 4.27 0.18 7.74
CA GLN A 89 5.16 1.14 7.07
C GLN A 89 5.73 2.16 8.05
N LYS A 90 4.90 2.72 8.92
CA LYS A 90 5.31 3.67 9.97
C LYS A 90 6.37 3.09 10.91
N HIS A 91 6.30 1.79 11.20
CA HIS A 91 7.25 1.07 12.06
C HIS A 91 8.38 0.36 11.29
N GLY A 92 8.47 0.54 9.96
CA GLY A 92 9.50 -0.11 9.14
C GLY A 92 9.35 -1.63 9.01
N LEU A 93 8.15 -2.16 9.23
CA LEU A 93 7.82 -3.57 9.14
C LEU A 93 7.32 -3.95 7.75
N THR A 94 7.63 -5.17 7.29
CA THR A 94 6.97 -5.78 6.13
C THR A 94 5.69 -6.51 6.53
N VAL A 95 4.76 -6.70 5.59
CA VAL A 95 3.51 -7.44 5.85
C VAL A 95 3.38 -8.62 4.90
N LEU A 96 3.25 -9.82 5.46
CA LEU A 96 2.69 -10.97 4.75
C LEU A 96 1.18 -10.87 4.87
N LEU A 97 0.55 -10.25 3.87
CA LEU A 97 -0.88 -10.04 3.85
C LEU A 97 -1.59 -11.33 3.42
N GLY A 98 -2.42 -11.88 4.31
CA GLY A 98 -3.21 -13.06 3.99
C GLY A 98 -4.34 -12.74 3.02
N LEU A 99 -4.61 -13.66 2.10
CA LEU A 99 -5.85 -13.72 1.34
C LEU A 99 -6.72 -14.81 1.99
N ASP A 100 -7.87 -14.42 2.53
CA ASP A 100 -8.79 -15.41 3.12
C ASP A 100 -9.58 -16.06 1.99
N VAL A 101 -9.29 -17.34 1.74
CA VAL A 101 -9.94 -18.14 0.71
C VAL A 101 -10.87 -19.17 1.36
N ALA A 102 -11.99 -19.43 0.69
CA ALA A 102 -12.93 -20.47 1.09
C ALA A 102 -12.26 -21.87 1.01
N ARG A 103 -12.76 -22.85 1.76
CA ARG A 103 -12.10 -24.16 1.89
C ARG A 103 -13.00 -25.26 1.32
N GLU A 104 -12.45 -26.19 0.54
CA GLU A 104 -13.25 -27.29 -0.07
C GLU A 104 -13.92 -28.17 0.96
N ARG A 105 -13.23 -28.44 2.08
CA ARG A 105 -13.80 -29.22 3.18
C ARG A 105 -15.09 -28.63 3.78
N HIS A 106 -15.40 -27.36 3.45
CA HIS A 106 -16.60 -26.65 3.87
C HIS A 106 -17.56 -26.39 2.70
N GLY A 107 -17.40 -27.09 1.57
CA GLY A 107 -18.31 -27.04 0.43
C GLY A 107 -17.95 -26.04 -0.67
N PHE A 108 -16.79 -25.38 -0.61
CA PHE A 108 -16.30 -24.59 -1.75
C PHE A 108 -15.83 -25.52 -2.87
N ASN A 109 -16.07 -25.15 -4.14
CA ASN A 109 -15.60 -25.92 -5.28
C ASN A 109 -14.53 -25.11 -6.03
N TYR A 110 -13.25 -25.51 -5.97
CA TYR A 110 -12.19 -24.81 -6.71
C TYR A 110 -12.24 -25.07 -8.22
N ASP A 111 -12.97 -26.09 -8.68
CA ASP A 111 -13.17 -26.35 -10.11
C ASP A 111 -14.25 -25.45 -10.74
N ASP A 112 -15.03 -24.73 -9.92
CA ASP A 112 -15.98 -23.73 -10.42
C ASP A 112 -15.24 -22.43 -10.76
N THR A 113 -14.93 -22.27 -12.05
CA THR A 113 -14.20 -21.12 -12.58
C THR A 113 -14.87 -19.78 -12.32
N ALA A 114 -16.20 -19.74 -12.16
CA ALA A 114 -16.93 -18.52 -11.82
C ALA A 114 -16.81 -18.16 -10.33
N ALA A 115 -16.55 -19.15 -9.46
CA ALA A 115 -16.37 -18.94 -8.02
C ALA A 115 -14.93 -18.53 -7.65
N VAL A 116 -13.96 -18.76 -8.53
CA VAL A 116 -12.52 -18.47 -8.31
C VAL A 116 -11.98 -17.29 -9.14
N SER A 117 -12.82 -16.67 -9.98
CA SER A 117 -12.46 -15.53 -10.83
C SER A 117 -12.49 -14.17 -10.14
#